data_AF-M5DSH5-F1
#
_entry.id   AF-M5DSH5-F1
#
_cell.length_a   1.000
_cell.length_b   1.000
_cell.length_c   1.000
_cell.angle_alpha   90.00
_cell.angle_beta   90.00
_cell.angle_gamma   90.00
#
_symmetry.space_group_name_H-M   'P 1'
#
loop_
_entity.id
_entity.type
_entity.pdbx_description
1 polymer ?
#
loop_
_entity_poly.entity_id
_entity_poly.type
_entity_poly.pdbx_seq_one_letter_code
_entity_poly.pdbx_strand_id
1 'polypeptide(L)'
;MQRHNCKGFSTLQFTLGLSLSAVLTGTGLTYLPDILDNADYQVTHYALQTERYQNEVWRTYQMAKGESYEVTHTTEFSGFSAENDLVQSPLGRYCFARNDALARLGLCQELTLE
;
A
#
# COMPACT_ATOMS: atom_id res chain seq x y z
N MET A 1 28.79 -12.25 55.32
CA MET A 1 28.07 -13.15 54.40
C MET A 1 26.76 -12.48 53.98
N GLN A 2 26.73 -11.87 52.79
CA GLN A 2 25.52 -11.27 52.22
C GLN A 2 24.57 -12.39 51.79
N ARG A 3 23.37 -12.45 52.37
CA ARG A 3 22.29 -13.34 51.92
C ARG A 3 21.63 -12.69 50.71
N HIS A 4 21.86 -13.24 49.51
CA HIS A 4 21.03 -12.93 48.36
C HIS A 4 19.65 -13.55 48.56
N ASN A 5 18.66 -12.71 48.86
CA ASN A 5 17.25 -13.07 48.78
C ASN A 5 16.90 -13.32 47.31
N CYS A 6 17.03 -14.56 46.84
CA CYS A 6 16.41 -14.98 45.59
C CYS A 6 14.89 -14.93 45.77
N LYS A 7 14.27 -13.79 45.46
CA LYS A 7 12.82 -13.70 45.28
C LYS A 7 12.46 -14.59 44.09
N GLY A 8 11.83 -15.73 44.37
CA GLY A 8 11.37 -16.65 43.34
C GLY A 8 10.51 -15.92 42.32
N PHE A 9 10.83 -16.10 41.04
CA PHE A 9 10.06 -15.58 39.92
C PHE A 9 8.63 -16.11 40.04
N SER A 10 7.65 -15.24 40.27
CA SER A 10 6.27 -15.66 40.47
C SER A 10 5.72 -16.18 39.14
N THR A 11 5.52 -17.49 39.04
CA THR A 11 4.90 -18.16 37.89
C THR A 11 3.56 -17.51 37.51
N LEU A 12 2.82 -16.97 38.49
CA LEU A 12 1.57 -16.25 38.25
C LEU A 12 1.78 -14.94 37.48
N GLN A 13 2.82 -14.17 37.81
CA GLN A 13 3.16 -12.92 37.11
C GLN A 13 3.64 -13.20 35.69
N PHE A 14 4.37 -14.29 35.48
CA PHE A 14 4.81 -14.72 34.17
C PHE A 14 3.64 -15.16 33.27
N THR A 15 2.71 -15.96 33.80
CA THR A 15 1.51 -16.39 33.05
C THR A 15 0.57 -15.22 32.74
N LEU A 16 0.43 -14.26 33.66
CA LEU A 16 -0.30 -13.02 33.40
C LEU A 16 0.38 -12.17 32.32
N GLY A 17 1.70 -12.04 32.37
CA GLY A 17 2.47 -11.36 31.32
C GLY A 17 2.33 -12.02 29.95
N LEU A 18 2.41 -13.36 29.89
CA LEU A 18 2.22 -14.11 28.66
C LEU A 18 0.81 -14.01 28.10
N SER A 19 -0.22 -14.08 28.95
CA SER A 19 -1.62 -13.95 28.51
C SER A 19 -1.94 -12.55 28.01
N LEU A 20 -1.47 -11.50 28.69
CA LEU A 20 -1.59 -10.12 28.20
C LEU A 20 -0.85 -9.92 26.88
N SER A 21 0.37 -10.45 26.76
CA SER A 21 1.13 -10.39 25.50
C SER A 21 0.41 -11.14 24.39
N ALA A 22 -0.11 -12.34 24.64
CA ALA A 22 -0.85 -13.14 23.67
C ALA A 22 -2.13 -12.44 23.21
N VAL A 23 -2.86 -11.77 24.11
CA VAL A 23 -4.05 -11.00 23.75
C VAL A 23 -3.68 -9.78 22.90
N LEU A 24 -2.65 -9.02 23.28
CA LEU A 24 -2.21 -7.84 22.54
C LEU A 24 -1.61 -8.19 21.17
N THR A 25 -0.84 -9.28 21.10
CA THR A 25 -0.33 -9.82 19.83
C THR A 25 -1.48 -10.37 19.00
N GLY A 26 -2.45 -11.05 19.61
CA GLY A 26 -3.65 -11.54 18.96
C GLY A 26 -4.47 -10.42 18.33
N THR A 27 -4.81 -9.38 19.10
CA THR A 27 -5.56 -8.22 18.58
C THR A 27 -4.77 -7.47 17.51
N GLY A 28 -3.46 -7.26 17.71
CA GLY A 28 -2.59 -6.63 16.72
C GLY A 28 -2.58 -7.40 15.39
N LEU A 29 -2.47 -8.73 15.44
CA LEU A 29 -2.51 -9.59 14.26
C LEU A 29 -3.89 -9.63 13.59
N THR A 30 -4.98 -9.41 14.33
CA THR A 30 -6.32 -9.35 13.74
C THR A 30 -6.52 -8.11 12.87
N TYR A 31 -5.99 -6.95 13.29
CA TYR A 31 -6.18 -5.68 12.56
C TYR A 31 -5.10 -5.37 11.53
N LEU A 32 -3.92 -5.98 11.65
CA LEU A 32 -2.81 -5.75 10.73
C LEU A 32 -3.18 -5.94 9.25
N PRO A 33 -3.92 -7.00 8.84
CA PRO A 33 -4.30 -7.20 7.45
C PRO A 33 -5.14 -6.05 6.89
N ASP A 34 -6.14 -5.59 7.63
CA ASP A 34 -7.02 -4.50 7.21
C ASP A 34 -6.26 -3.17 7.11
N ILE A 35 -5.33 -2.92 8.03
CA ILE A 35 -4.48 -1.72 7.99
C ILE A 35 -3.57 -1.73 6.76
N LEU A 36 -2.96 -2.87 6.46
CA LEU A 36 -2.09 -3.04 5.29
C LEU A 36 -2.89 -2.93 3.99
N ASP A 37 -4.09 -3.50 3.93
CA ASP A 37 -5.00 -3.40 2.80
C ASP A 37 -5.42 -1.94 2.53
N ASN A 38 -5.83 -1.23 3.57
CA ASN A 38 -6.18 0.18 3.44
C ASN A 38 -4.97 1.05 3.07
N ALA A 39 -3.78 0.76 3.62
CA ALA A 39 -2.56 1.46 3.24
C ALA A 39 -2.22 1.24 1.75
N ASP A 40 -2.31 0.00 1.27
CA ASP A 40 -2.08 -0.37 -0.13
C ASP A 40 -3.07 0.32 -1.08
N TYR A 41 -4.35 0.35 -0.70
CA TYR A 41 -5.39 1.10 -1.42
C TYR A 41 -5.05 2.59 -1.52
N GLN A 42 -4.71 3.23 -0.39
CA GLN A 42 -4.47 4.67 -0.33
C GLN A 42 -3.22 5.08 -1.12
N VAL A 43 -2.14 4.30 -1.01
CA VAL A 43 -0.89 4.54 -1.76
C VAL A 43 -1.15 4.40 -3.26
N THR A 44 -1.92 3.39 -3.67
CA THR A 44 -2.28 3.18 -5.07
C THR A 44 -3.20 4.26 -5.60
N HIS A 45 -4.19 4.70 -4.82
CA HIS A 45 -5.06 5.81 -5.16
C HIS A 45 -4.30 7.12 -5.30
N TYR A 46 -3.32 7.39 -4.42
CA TYR A 46 -2.47 8.57 -4.54
C TYR A 46 -1.59 8.54 -5.80
N ALA A 47 -1.01 7.38 -6.12
CA ALA A 47 -0.25 7.17 -7.35
C ALA A 47 -1.10 7.46 -8.59
N LEU A 48 -2.33 6.93 -8.64
CA LEU A 48 -3.31 7.19 -9.69
C LEU A 48 -3.63 8.69 -9.84
N GLN A 49 -3.89 9.40 -8.74
CA GLN A 49 -4.16 10.84 -8.80
C GLN A 49 -2.96 11.64 -9.31
N THR A 50 -1.75 11.23 -8.93
CA THR A 50 -0.51 11.88 -9.36
C THR A 50 -0.30 11.69 -10.87
N GLU A 51 -0.53 10.49 -11.41
CA GLU A 51 -0.51 10.27 -12.88
C GLU A 51 -1.45 11.21 -13.60
N ARG A 52 -2.69 11.30 -13.13
CA ARG A 52 -3.70 12.13 -13.78
C ARG A 52 -3.27 13.59 -13.82
N TYR A 53 -2.74 14.08 -12.72
CA TYR A 53 -2.26 15.45 -12.65
C TYR A 53 -1.07 15.69 -13.59
N GLN A 54 -0.09 14.78 -13.60
CA GLN A 54 1.07 14.89 -14.49
C GLN A 54 0.67 14.85 -15.97
N ASN A 55 -0.25 13.96 -16.35
CA ASN A 55 -0.75 13.86 -17.72
C ASN A 55 -1.47 15.14 -18.16
N GLU A 56 -2.31 15.74 -17.32
CA GLU A 56 -2.99 17.00 -17.64
C GLU A 56 -2.02 18.20 -17.74
N VAL A 57 -1.04 18.27 -16.85
CA VAL A 57 0.01 19.29 -16.91
C VAL A 57 0.82 19.15 -18.20
N TRP A 58 1.23 17.94 -18.54
CA TRP A 58 1.99 17.66 -19.77
C TRP A 58 1.19 17.97 -21.02
N ARG A 59 -0.10 17.63 -21.02
CA ARG A 59 -1.03 17.97 -22.10
C ARG A 59 -1.12 19.47 -22.30
N THR A 60 -1.31 20.22 -21.22
CA THR A 60 -1.40 21.68 -21.26
C THR A 60 -0.12 22.30 -21.81
N TYR A 61 1.03 21.78 -21.40
CA TYR A 61 2.34 22.21 -21.90
C TYR A 61 2.53 21.97 -23.40
N GLN A 62 2.21 20.78 -23.90
CA GLN A 62 2.31 20.46 -25.34
C GLN A 62 1.36 21.31 -26.18
N MET A 63 0.12 21.52 -25.71
CA MET A 63 -0.83 22.42 -26.37
C MET A 63 -0.32 23.86 -26.44
N ALA A 64 0.32 24.35 -25.37
CA ALA A 64 0.93 25.68 -25.36
C ALA A 64 2.13 25.81 -26.32
N LYS A 65 2.84 24.71 -26.59
CA LYS A 65 3.91 24.64 -27.60
C LYS A 65 3.43 24.50 -29.04
N GLY A 66 2.15 24.18 -29.26
CA GLY A 66 1.61 23.87 -30.59
C GLY A 66 1.98 22.47 -31.11
N GLU A 67 2.38 21.56 -30.22
CA GLU A 67 2.69 20.17 -30.54
C GLU A 67 1.45 19.28 -30.31
N SER A 68 1.33 18.18 -31.06
CA SER A 68 0.26 17.20 -30.83
C SER A 68 0.55 16.40 -29.57
N TYR A 69 -0.43 16.34 -28.66
CA TYR A 69 -0.30 15.58 -27.42
C TYR A 69 -0.03 14.09 -27.69
N GLU A 70 1.17 13.63 -27.36
CA GLU A 70 1.45 12.22 -27.13
C GLU A 70 1.66 11.98 -25.62
N VAL A 71 1.11 10.86 -25.12
CA VAL A 71 1.37 10.38 -23.76
C VAL A 71 2.80 9.82 -23.72
N THR A 72 3.78 10.68 -23.45
CA THR A 72 5.20 10.28 -23.53
C THR A 72 5.81 9.88 -22.19
N HIS A 73 5.11 10.10 -21.07
CA HIS A 73 5.70 9.88 -19.75
C HIS A 73 5.28 8.54 -19.15
N THR A 74 6.21 7.59 -19.16
CA THR A 74 6.23 6.48 -18.21
C THR A 74 6.62 7.05 -16.85
N THR A 75 5.67 7.43 -16.02
CA THR A 75 5.97 7.76 -14.64
C THR A 75 6.44 6.50 -13.93
N GLU A 76 7.69 6.51 -13.49
CA GLU A 76 8.26 5.42 -12.71
C GLU A 76 7.75 5.50 -11.28
N PHE A 77 6.82 4.62 -10.95
CA PHE A 77 6.34 4.45 -9.59
C PHE A 77 7.29 3.56 -8.80
N SER A 78 8.07 4.16 -7.89
CA SER A 78 8.93 3.38 -7.00
C SER A 78 8.10 2.44 -6.13
N GLY A 79 8.37 1.14 -6.22
CA GLY A 79 7.68 0.10 -5.45
C GLY A 79 6.38 -0.43 -6.09
N PHE A 80 6.00 0.06 -7.26
CA PHE A 80 4.88 -0.48 -8.03
C PHE A 80 5.40 -1.32 -9.19
N SER A 81 4.65 -2.35 -9.55
CA SER A 81 4.91 -3.13 -10.77
C SER A 81 4.05 -2.57 -11.90
N ALA A 82 4.60 -2.47 -13.11
CA ALA A 82 3.84 -2.07 -14.29
C ALA A 82 3.98 -3.14 -15.38
N GLU A 83 2.89 -3.82 -15.71
CA GLU A 83 2.85 -4.88 -16.72
C GLU A 83 1.57 -4.74 -17.56
N ASN A 84 1.68 -4.87 -18.89
CA ASN A 84 0.54 -4.80 -19.82
C ASN A 84 -0.37 -3.56 -19.62
N ASP A 85 0.23 -2.37 -19.48
CA ASP A 85 -0.46 -1.09 -19.20
C ASP A 85 -1.23 -1.01 -17.86
N LEU A 86 -1.09 -2.02 -16.99
CA LEU A 86 -1.62 -2.02 -15.63
C LEU A 86 -0.49 -1.70 -14.64
N VAL A 87 -0.77 -0.77 -13.72
CA VAL A 87 0.09 -0.46 -12.58
C VAL A 87 -0.49 -1.13 -11.36
N GLN A 88 0.30 -2.01 -10.75
CA GLN A 88 -0.07 -2.82 -9.60
C GLN A 88 0.53 -2.25 -8.32
N SER A 89 -0.28 -2.26 -7.26
CA SER A 89 0.08 -1.82 -5.92
C SER A 89 1.25 -2.62 -5.33
N PRO A 90 2.00 -2.05 -4.36
CA PRO A 90 3.12 -2.74 -3.73
C PRO A 90 2.76 -4.09 -3.09
N LEU A 91 1.54 -4.24 -2.54
CA LEU A 91 1.07 -5.53 -1.99
C LEU A 91 0.33 -6.39 -3.02
N GLY A 92 0.22 -5.95 -4.28
CA GLY A 92 -0.29 -6.74 -5.39
C GLY A 92 -1.81 -6.84 -5.50
N ARG A 93 -2.56 -6.18 -4.61
CA ARG A 93 -4.01 -6.33 -4.52
C ARG A 93 -4.77 -5.38 -5.44
N TYR A 94 -4.32 -4.14 -5.56
CA TYR A 94 -4.98 -3.10 -6.33
C TYR A 94 -4.22 -2.81 -7.62
N CYS A 95 -4.96 -2.57 -8.70
CA CYS A 95 -4.39 -2.18 -9.97
C CYS A 95 -5.16 -1.00 -10.57
N PHE A 96 -4.49 -0.27 -11.45
CA PHE A 96 -5.13 0.70 -12.34
C PHE A 96 -4.49 0.69 -13.72
N ALA A 97 -5.28 0.95 -14.75
CA ALA A 97 -4.76 1.10 -16.10
C ALA A 97 -4.08 2.47 -16.24
N ARG A 98 -2.87 2.51 -16.82
CA ARG A 98 -2.14 3.76 -17.08
C ARG A 98 -2.89 4.66 -18.08
N ASN A 99 -3.53 4.04 -19.07
CA ASN A 99 -4.24 4.73 -20.16
C ASN A 99 -5.68 5.13 -19.78
N ASP A 100 -6.21 4.56 -18.70
CA ASP A 100 -7.54 4.89 -18.15
C ASP A 100 -7.52 4.91 -16.62
N ALA A 101 -6.58 5.71 -16.07
CA ALA A 101 -6.46 5.97 -14.63
C ALA A 101 -7.70 6.68 -14.05
N LEU A 102 -8.70 6.96 -14.87
CA LEU A 102 -9.91 7.71 -14.54
C LEU A 102 -11.08 6.81 -14.14
N ALA A 103 -11.13 5.57 -14.65
CA ALA A 103 -12.31 4.72 -14.52
C ALA A 103 -12.18 3.60 -13.49
N ARG A 104 -10.98 3.04 -13.25
CA ARG A 104 -10.86 1.72 -12.59
C ARG A 104 -9.63 1.58 -11.70
N LEU A 105 -9.63 2.25 -10.55
CA LEU A 105 -8.92 1.68 -9.40
C LEU A 105 -9.75 0.50 -8.92
N GLY A 106 -9.22 -0.71 -9.06
CA GLY A 106 -9.95 -1.94 -8.73
C GLY A 106 -9.00 -3.05 -8.27
N LEU A 107 -9.56 -4.21 -7.94
CA LEU A 107 -8.75 -5.38 -7.68
C LEU A 107 -8.07 -5.81 -8.99
N CYS A 108 -6.78 -6.16 -8.94
CA CYS A 108 -6.06 -6.62 -10.13
C CYS A 108 -6.73 -7.80 -10.82
N GLN A 109 -7.38 -8.67 -10.03
CA GLN A 109 -8.14 -9.81 -10.51
C GLN A 109 -9.38 -9.42 -11.32
N GLU A 110 -10.04 -8.32 -10.98
CA GLU A 110 -11.22 -7.83 -11.70
C GLU A 110 -10.84 -7.16 -13.03
N LEU A 111 -9.64 -6.57 -13.09
CA LEU A 111 -9.11 -5.86 -14.26
C LEU A 111 -8.44 -6.77 -15.30
N THR A 112 -8.10 -8.01 -14.94
CA THR A 112 -7.44 -9.00 -15.83
C THR A 112 -8.41 -10.01 -16.44
N LEU A 113 -9.69 -9.95 -16.08
CA LEU A 113 -10.76 -10.87 -16.51
C LEU A 113 -11.67 -10.29 -17.60
N GLU A 114 -11.48 -9.02 -17.98
CA GLU A 114 -12.12 -8.39 -19.17
C GLU A 114 -11.19 -8.44 -20.38
#